data_AF-A0A2T5JS03-F1
#
_entry.id   AF-A0A2T5JS03-F1
#
_cell.length_a   1.000
_cell.length_b   1.000
_cell.length_c   1.000
_cell.angle_alpha   90.00
_cell.angle_beta   90.00
_cell.angle_gamma   90.00
#
_symmetry.space_group_name_H-M   'P 1'
#
loop_
_entity.id
_entity.type
_entity.pdbx_description
1 polymer ?
#
loop_
_entity_poly.entity_id
_entity_poly.type
_entity_poly.pdbx_seq_one_letter_code
_entity_poly.pdbx_strand_id
1 'polypeptide(L)'
;MPKLTDYVKMAAEDYLEETGNTELNARWIAEFFQDGGVQDAYPRQNLVAFAEMVQKELTKHEERAAKKTRLLLDKTIRGIKYPRKS
;
A
#
# COMPACT_ATOMS: atom_id res chain seq x y z
N MET A 1 -3.12 -20.86 8.03
CA MET A 1 -4.05 -19.82 7.54
C MET A 1 -3.31 -18.48 7.55
N PRO A 2 -3.31 -17.72 6.45
CA PRO A 2 -2.75 -16.36 6.43
C PRO A 2 -3.41 -15.48 7.49
N LYS A 3 -2.67 -14.53 8.07
CA LYS A 3 -3.27 -13.57 9.00
C LYS A 3 -4.12 -12.57 8.21
N LEU A 4 -5.11 -11.97 8.86
CA LEU A 4 -5.91 -10.88 8.29
C LEU A 4 -5.00 -9.74 7.78
N THR A 5 -3.90 -9.45 8.48
CA THR A 5 -2.89 -8.48 8.06
C THR A 5 -2.16 -8.87 6.77
N ASP A 6 -2.04 -10.16 6.49
CA ASP A 6 -1.39 -10.65 5.27
C ASP A 6 -2.32 -10.43 4.07
N TYR A 7 -3.63 -10.71 4.24
CA TYR A 7 -4.64 -10.35 3.24
C TYR A 7 -4.71 -8.84 2.99
N VAL A 8 -4.61 -8.02 4.04
CA VAL A 8 -4.59 -6.55 3.90
C VAL A 8 -3.40 -6.09 3.07
N LYS A 9 -2.21 -6.66 3.29
CA LYS A 9 -1.00 -6.31 2.52
C LYS A 9 -1.12 -6.77 1.07
N MET A 10 -1.56 -8.00 0.85
CA MET A 10 -1.77 -8.57 -0.48
C MET A 10 -2.75 -7.71 -1.28
N ALA A 11 -3.91 -7.36 -0.70
CA ALA A 11 -4.88 -6.49 -1.33
C ALA A 11 -4.30 -5.11 -1.69
N ALA A 12 -3.50 -4.52 -0.81
CA ALA A 12 -2.88 -3.22 -1.06
C ALA A 12 -1.80 -3.29 -2.15
N GLU A 13 -1.01 -4.37 -2.19
CA GLU A 13 0.01 -4.62 -3.21
C GLU A 13 -0.63 -4.85 -4.58
N ASP A 14 -1.60 -5.77 -4.65
CA ASP A 14 -2.32 -6.09 -5.90
C ASP A 14 -3.06 -4.87 -6.45
N TYR A 15 -3.73 -4.09 -5.59
CA TYR A 15 -4.43 -2.87 -6.02
C TYR A 15 -3.47 -1.84 -6.60
N LEU A 16 -2.32 -1.64 -5.97
CA LEU A 16 -1.33 -0.69 -6.42
C LEU A 16 -0.67 -1.15 -7.72
N GLU A 17 -0.43 -2.44 -7.89
CA GLU A 17 0.11 -3.02 -9.12
C GLU A 17 -0.87 -2.88 -10.29
N GLU A 18 -2.17 -3.15 -10.07
CA GLU A 18 -3.18 -3.10 -11.13
C GLU A 18 -3.58 -1.66 -11.50
N THR A 19 -3.74 -0.78 -10.50
CA THR A 19 -4.33 0.56 -10.72
C THR A 19 -3.32 1.70 -10.67
N GLY A 20 -2.16 1.49 -10.04
CA GLY A 20 -1.21 2.56 -9.73
C GLY A 20 -1.74 3.64 -8.78
N ASN A 21 -2.90 3.43 -8.15
CA ASN A 21 -3.57 4.42 -7.29
C ASN A 21 -3.46 4.04 -5.80
N THR A 22 -3.45 5.04 -4.93
CA THR A 22 -3.45 4.89 -3.47
C THR A 22 -4.83 5.16 -2.86
N GLU A 23 -5.76 5.77 -3.60
CA GLU A 23 -7.17 5.88 -3.23
C GLU A 23 -7.89 4.59 -3.61
N LEU A 24 -8.44 3.88 -2.62
CA LEU A 24 -9.01 2.55 -2.80
C LEU A 24 -10.37 2.61 -3.50
N ASN A 25 -10.49 1.88 -4.61
CA ASN A 25 -11.76 1.74 -5.32
C ASN A 25 -12.69 0.76 -4.58
N ALA A 26 -13.92 1.21 -4.30
CA ALA A 26 -14.91 0.43 -3.54
C ALA A 26 -15.35 -0.86 -4.26
N ARG A 27 -15.40 -0.86 -5.60
CA ARG A 27 -15.76 -2.05 -6.38
C ARG A 27 -14.64 -3.07 -6.34
N TRP A 28 -13.41 -2.62 -6.57
CA TRP A 28 -12.23 -3.49 -6.57
C TRP A 28 -12.06 -4.21 -5.24
N ILE A 29 -12.19 -3.50 -4.11
CA ILE A 29 -12.04 -4.14 -2.79
C ILE A 29 -13.17 -5.11 -2.47
N ALA A 30 -14.38 -4.86 -2.99
CA ALA A 30 -15.49 -5.80 -2.82
C ALA A 30 -15.25 -7.10 -3.59
N GLU A 31 -14.76 -7.01 -4.82
CA GLU A 31 -14.38 -8.16 -5.66
C GLU A 31 -13.24 -8.96 -4.98
N PHE A 32 -12.17 -8.29 -4.54
CA PHE A 32 -11.08 -8.94 -3.80
C PHE A 32 -11.55 -9.61 -2.51
N PHE A 33 -12.43 -8.96 -1.74
CA PHE A 33 -12.92 -9.51 -0.47
C PHE A 33 -13.75 -10.78 -0.66
N GLN A 34 -14.50 -10.87 -1.76
CA GLN A 34 -15.31 -12.02 -2.13
C GLN A 34 -14.45 -13.15 -2.71
N ASP A 35 -13.58 -12.84 -3.66
CA ASP A 35 -12.85 -13.86 -4.44
C ASP A 35 -11.48 -14.22 -3.85
N GLY A 36 -10.90 -13.34 -3.04
CA GLY A 36 -9.57 -13.49 -2.42
C GLY A 36 -9.52 -14.38 -1.18
N GLY A 37 -10.61 -15.11 -0.85
CA GLY A 37 -10.66 -16.05 0.28
C GLY A 37 -10.69 -15.41 1.67
N VAL A 38 -10.87 -14.08 1.75
CA VAL A 38 -10.97 -13.35 3.03
C VAL A 38 -12.23 -13.76 3.79
N GLN A 39 -13.36 -13.91 3.10
CA GLN A 39 -14.61 -14.38 3.72
C GLN A 39 -14.50 -15.81 4.25
N ASP A 40 -13.80 -16.69 3.54
CA ASP A 40 -13.62 -18.08 3.97
C ASP A 40 -12.73 -18.19 5.21
N ALA A 41 -11.63 -17.44 5.23
CA ALA A 41 -10.67 -17.44 6.34
C ALA A 41 -11.19 -16.64 7.56
N TYR A 42 -11.98 -15.59 7.33
CA TYR A 42 -12.51 -14.70 8.35
C TYR A 42 -14.00 -14.38 8.11
N PRO A 43 -14.93 -15.33 8.37
CA PRO A 43 -16.36 -15.15 8.04
C PRO A 43 -17.08 -14.01 8.76
N ARG A 44 -16.52 -13.55 9.89
CA ARG A 44 -17.05 -12.42 10.67
C ARG A 44 -16.44 -11.08 10.28
N GLN A 45 -15.47 -11.08 9.37
CA GLN A 45 -14.83 -9.85 8.93
C GLN A 45 -15.84 -9.00 8.15
N ASN A 46 -15.89 -7.71 8.45
CA ASN A 46 -16.72 -6.76 7.73
C ASN A 46 -15.92 -6.17 6.55
N LEU A 47 -16.55 -6.09 5.37
CA LEU A 47 -15.94 -5.52 4.17
C LEU A 47 -15.47 -4.07 4.38
N VAL A 48 -16.29 -3.22 5.01
CA VAL A 48 -15.94 -1.81 5.29
C VAL A 48 -14.72 -1.76 6.21
N ALA A 49 -14.72 -2.55 7.30
CA ALA A 49 -13.57 -2.60 8.20
C ALA A 49 -12.31 -3.14 7.50
N PHE A 50 -12.46 -4.08 6.56
CA PHE A 50 -11.36 -4.57 5.74
C PHE A 50 -10.83 -3.50 4.79
N ALA A 51 -11.72 -2.81 4.07
CA ALA A 51 -11.38 -1.71 3.17
C ALA A 51 -10.65 -0.58 3.91
N GLU A 52 -11.07 -0.23 5.12
CA GLU A 52 -10.35 0.74 5.95
C GLU A 52 -8.92 0.30 6.28
N MET A 53 -8.69 -0.98 6.54
CA MET A 53 -7.34 -1.51 6.79
C MET A 53 -6.48 -1.46 5.53
N VAL A 54 -7.05 -1.81 4.38
CA VAL A 54 -6.36 -1.76 3.07
C VAL A 54 -6.03 -0.31 2.70
N GLN A 55 -6.98 0.62 2.85
CA GLN A 55 -6.75 2.03 2.62
C GLN A 55 -5.62 2.58 3.52
N LYS A 56 -5.59 2.20 4.81
CA LYS A 56 -4.50 2.57 5.72
C LYS A 56 -3.16 2.00 5.27
N GLU A 57 -3.12 0.80 4.71
CA GLU A 57 -1.88 0.23 4.19
C GLU A 57 -1.42 0.98 2.94
N LEU A 58 -2.30 1.24 1.96
CA LEU A 58 -2.00 2.05 0.77
C LEU A 58 -1.42 3.43 1.13
N THR A 59 -2.02 4.14 2.10
CA THR A 59 -1.50 5.42 2.59
C THR A 59 -0.08 5.29 3.16
N LYS A 60 0.24 4.19 3.88
CA LYS A 60 1.62 3.96 4.35
C LYS A 60 2.59 3.71 3.19
N HIS A 61 2.17 3.03 2.13
CA HIS A 61 2.99 2.84 0.93
C HIS A 61 3.33 4.19 0.30
N GLU A 62 2.35 5.08 0.17
CA GLU A 62 2.54 6.45 -0.33
C GLU A 62 3.50 7.25 0.56
N GLU A 63 3.29 7.25 1.87
CA GLU A 63 4.17 7.95 2.82
C GLU A 63 5.61 7.44 2.75
N ARG A 64 5.80 6.13 2.62
CA ARG A 64 7.12 5.51 2.47
C ARG A 64 7.78 5.91 1.15
N ALA A 65 7.01 5.92 0.06
CA ALA A 65 7.50 6.35 -1.25
C ALA A 65 7.92 7.83 -1.21
N ALA A 66 7.08 8.71 -0.67
CA ALA A 66 7.37 10.14 -0.51
C ALA A 66 8.63 10.38 0.34
N LYS A 67 8.77 9.66 1.47
CA LYS A 67 9.97 9.73 2.32
C LYS A 67 11.24 9.29 1.58
N LYS A 68 11.18 8.19 0.81
CA LYS A 68 12.31 7.73 -0.01
C LYS A 68 12.71 8.75 -1.07
N THR A 69 11.73 9.33 -1.78
CA THR A 69 11.98 10.37 -2.80
C THR A 69 12.63 11.60 -2.20
N ARG A 70 12.13 12.08 -1.04
CA ARG A 70 12.74 13.21 -0.31
C ARG A 70 14.19 12.92 0.09
N LEU A 71 14.46 11.72 0.63
CA LEU A 71 15.81 11.33 1.01
C LEU A 71 16.77 11.27 -0.19
N LEU A 72 16.31 10.74 -1.33
CA LEU A 72 17.09 10.70 -2.56
C LEU A 72 17.38 12.11 -3.08
N LEU A 73 16.36 12.99 -3.10
CA LEU A 73 16.51 14.38 -3.51
C LEU A 73 17.51 15.13 -2.62
N ASP A 74 17.43 14.97 -1.30
CA ASP A 74 18.36 15.57 -0.34
C ASP A 74 19.81 15.11 -0.57
N LYS A 75 20.02 13.81 -0.85
CA LYS A 75 21.35 13.27 -1.19
C LYS A 75 21.90 13.88 -2.47
N THR A 76 21.08 13.98 -3.51
CA THR A 76 21.46 14.58 -4.80
C THR A 76 21.80 16.06 -4.64
N ILE A 77 20.96 16.84 -3.94
CA ILE A 77 21.21 18.27 -3.67
C ILE A 77 22.50 18.46 -2.87
N ARG A 78 22.74 17.66 -1.83
CA ARG A 78 24.00 17.71 -1.06
C ARG A 78 25.22 17.36 -1.93
N GLY A 79 25.10 16.37 -2.81
CA GLY A 79 26.15 16.00 -3.76
C GLY A 79 26.47 17.10 -4.78
N ILE A 80 25.47 17.87 -5.21
CA ILE A 80 25.64 19.02 -6.10
C ILE A 80 26.26 20.21 -5.35
N LYS A 81 25.83 20.50 -4.12
CA LYS A 81 26.34 21.64 -3.33
C LYS A 81 27.78 21.45 -2.84
N TYR A 82 28.20 20.20 -2.62
CA TYR A 82 29.57 19.86 -2.24
C TYR A 82 30.14 18.87 -3.25
N PRO A 83 30.51 19.33 -4.47
CA PRO A 83 31.23 18.48 -5.38
C PRO A 83 32.51 18.05 -4.65
N ARG A 84 32.69 16.74 -4.44
CA ARG A 84 33.95 16.22 -3.91
C ARG A 84 35.03 16.70 -4.87
N LYS A 85 35.89 17.62 -4.40
CA LYS A 85 37.09 18.02 -5.14
C LYS A 85 37.91 16.75 -5.35
N SER A 86 37.96 16.28 -6.58
CA SER A 86 38.94 15.31 -7.04
C SER A 86 40.06 16.03 -7.76
#